data_AF-A0A959YYW9-F1
#
_entry.id   AF-A0A959YYW9-F1
#
_cell.length_a   1.000
_cell.length_b   1.000
_cell.length_c   1.000
_cell.angle_alpha   90.00
_cell.angle_beta   90.00
_cell.angle_gamma   90.00
#
_symmetry.space_group_name_H-M   'P 1'
#
loop_
_entity.id
_entity.type
_entity.pdbx_description
1 polymer ?
#
loop_
_entity_poly.entity_id
_entity_poly.type
_entity_poly.pdbx_seq_one_letter_code
_entity_poly.pdbx_strand_id
1 'polypeptide(L)'
;SQQSMTWKIKRQSNDELRQIFIDRTVQQAEVIGLSVPDPLLKWNEERGHYDFGPIDWDEFWNVVKGNGPCNKERLDARNKAHAEGQWVRDAAVAHAAKRAKRKEAA
;
A
#
# COMPACT_ATOMS: atom_id res chain seq x y z
N SER A 1 2.10 15.47 -4.27
CA SER A 1 2.53 16.77 -3.74
C SER A 1 3.73 17.24 -4.52
N GLN A 2 3.71 18.50 -4.97
CA GLN A 2 4.79 19.14 -5.71
C GLN A 2 6.10 19.15 -4.90
N GLN A 3 6.01 19.39 -3.59
CA GLN A 3 7.17 19.37 -2.67
C GLN A 3 7.88 18.01 -2.65
N SER A 4 7.13 16.90 -2.72
CA SER A 4 7.73 15.56 -2.77
C SER A 4 8.53 15.32 -4.06
N MET A 5 8.14 15.95 -5.18
CA MET A 5 8.91 15.89 -6.43
C MET A 5 10.14 16.78 -6.36
N THR A 6 10.00 18.00 -5.83
CA THR A 6 11.12 18.96 -5.66
C THR A 6 12.24 18.37 -4.80
N TRP A 7 11.89 17.69 -3.70
CA TRP A 7 12.86 17.01 -2.84
C TRP A 7 13.24 15.61 -3.30
N LYS A 8 12.78 15.17 -4.48
CA LYS A 8 13.04 13.84 -5.06
C LYS A 8 12.63 12.67 -4.16
N ILE A 9 11.68 12.89 -3.24
CA ILE A 9 11.01 11.81 -2.48
C ILE A 9 10.14 10.99 -3.44
N LYS A 10 9.47 11.66 -4.39
CA LYS A 10 8.84 11.03 -5.57
C LYS A 10 9.69 11.35 -6.79
N ARG A 11 10.03 10.33 -7.57
CA ARG A 11 10.78 10.50 -8.83
C ARG A 11 9.88 10.58 -10.06
N GLN A 12 8.68 10.02 -9.95
CA GLN A 12 7.64 9.97 -10.98
C GLN A 12 6.31 10.34 -10.35
N SER A 13 5.40 10.89 -11.16
CA SER A 13 4.06 11.20 -10.69
C SER A 13 3.24 9.93 -10.43
N ASN A 14 2.16 10.05 -9.65
CA ASN A 14 1.28 8.92 -9.39
C ASN A 14 0.63 8.40 -10.70
N ASP A 15 0.33 9.30 -11.63
CA ASP A 15 -0.32 8.95 -12.90
C ASP A 15 0.67 8.28 -13.86
N GLU A 16 1.93 8.74 -13.91
CA GLU A 16 2.99 8.05 -14.65
C GLU A 16 3.19 6.61 -14.17
N LEU A 17 3.27 6.42 -12.84
CA LEU A 17 3.44 5.09 -12.27
C LEU A 17 2.22 4.20 -12.56
N ARG A 18 1.01 4.76 -12.52
CA ARG A 18 -0.22 4.03 -12.87
C ARG A 18 -0.22 3.62 -14.34
N GLN A 19 0.16 4.51 -15.25
CA GLN A 19 0.21 4.19 -16.68
C GLN A 19 1.20 3.04 -16.95
N ILE A 20 2.42 3.14 -16.41
CA ILE A 20 3.44 2.09 -16.55
C ILE A 20 2.94 0.75 -16.00
N PHE A 21 2.20 0.76 -14.89
CA PHE A 21 1.61 -0.44 -14.32
C PHE A 21 0.59 -1.05 -15.27
N ILE A 22 -0.38 -0.25 -15.77
CA ILE A 22 -1.42 -0.73 -16.68
C ILE A 22 -0.80 -1.33 -17.94
N ASP A 23 0.14 -0.63 -18.58
CA ASP A 23 0.74 -1.10 -19.84
C ASP A 23 1.41 -2.47 -19.71
N ARG A 24 2.01 -2.74 -18.54
CA ARG A 24 2.67 -4.02 -18.25
C ARG A 24 1.68 -5.09 -17.82
N THR A 25 0.71 -4.74 -16.99
CA THR A 25 -0.18 -5.71 -16.36
C THR A 25 -1.27 -6.20 -17.31
N VAL A 26 -1.74 -5.38 -18.25
CA VAL A 26 -2.72 -5.82 -19.26
C VAL A 26 -2.15 -6.96 -20.11
N GLN A 27 -0.91 -6.80 -20.59
CA GLN A 27 -0.22 -7.86 -21.35
C GLN A 27 -0.03 -9.14 -20.51
N GLN A 28 0.28 -9.00 -19.22
CA GLN A 28 0.38 -10.16 -18.32
C GLN A 28 -0.96 -10.87 -18.15
N ALA A 29 -2.07 -10.12 -18.02
CA ALA A 29 -3.41 -10.67 -17.91
C ALA A 29 -3.82 -11.45 -19.17
N GLU A 30 -3.51 -10.92 -20.36
CA GLU A 30 -3.76 -11.59 -21.64
C GLU A 30 -3.00 -12.93 -21.74
N VAL A 31 -1.73 -12.96 -21.33
CA VAL A 31 -0.90 -14.19 -21.34
C VAL A 31 -1.50 -15.30 -20.46
N ILE A 32 -2.16 -14.95 -19.36
CA ILE A 32 -2.81 -15.91 -18.45
C ILE A 32 -4.30 -16.11 -18.75
N GLY A 33 -4.82 -15.52 -19.83
CA GLY A 33 -6.21 -15.66 -20.26
C GLY A 33 -7.24 -14.95 -19.37
N LEU A 34 -6.83 -13.90 -18.65
CA LEU A 34 -7.74 -13.07 -17.85
C LEU A 34 -8.19 -11.82 -18.63
N SER A 35 -9.44 -11.41 -18.41
CA SER A 35 -9.97 -10.14 -18.90
C SER A 35 -9.93 -9.09 -17.79
N VAL A 36 -9.43 -7.89 -18.11
CA VAL A 36 -9.48 -6.75 -17.19
C VAL A 36 -10.90 -6.18 -17.17
N PRO A 37 -11.52 -5.94 -16.00
CA PRO A 37 -12.89 -5.46 -15.88
C PRO A 37 -13.00 -3.94 -16.13
N ASP A 38 -12.54 -3.48 -17.29
CA ASP A 38 -12.66 -2.10 -17.74
C ASP A 38 -13.13 -2.07 -19.21
N PRO A 39 -14.40 -1.73 -19.49
CA PRO A 39 -14.93 -1.67 -20.85
C PRO A 39 -14.27 -0.62 -21.75
N LEU A 40 -13.63 0.39 -21.17
CA LEU A 40 -12.98 1.48 -21.91
C LEU A 40 -11.49 1.20 -22.17
N LEU A 41 -10.97 0.10 -21.65
CA LEU A 41 -9.58 -0.30 -21.82
C LEU A 41 -9.28 -0.63 -23.28
N LYS A 42 -8.35 0.12 -23.88
CA LYS A 42 -7.91 -0.12 -25.26
C LYS A 42 -6.47 0.29 -25.46
N TRP A 43 -5.76 -0.46 -26.31
CA TRP A 43 -4.43 -0.06 -26.76
C TRP A 43 -4.54 1.18 -27.66
N ASN A 44 -3.74 2.20 -27.38
CA ASN A 44 -3.63 3.41 -28.18
C ASN A 44 -2.26 3.43 -28.87
N GLU A 45 -2.24 3.12 -30.17
CA GLU A 45 -1.01 3.06 -30.97
C GLU A 45 -0.29 4.41 -31.08
N GLU A 46 -1.02 5.53 -31.13
CA GLU A 46 -0.43 6.87 -31.24
C GLU A 46 0.33 7.27 -29.96
N ARG A 47 -0.18 6.86 -28.80
CA ARG A 47 0.43 7.15 -27.50
C ARG A 47 1.43 6.08 -27.08
N GLY A 48 1.35 4.87 -27.63
CA GLY A 48 2.11 3.71 -27.16
C GLY A 48 1.71 3.27 -25.75
N HIS A 49 0.45 3.49 -25.36
CA HIS A 49 -0.07 3.29 -24.02
C HIS A 49 -1.50 2.73 -24.08
N TYR A 50 -1.96 2.08 -23.02
CA TYR A 50 -3.39 1.77 -22.86
C TYR A 50 -4.16 3.00 -22.37
N ASP A 51 -5.26 3.33 -23.05
CA ASP A 51 -6.30 4.21 -22.51
C ASP A 51 -7.19 3.36 -21.58
N PHE A 52 -7.53 3.90 -20.40
CA PHE A 52 -8.34 3.22 -19.38
C PHE A 52 -9.46 4.14 -18.87
N GLY A 53 -10.49 3.54 -18.28
CA GLY A 53 -11.67 4.23 -17.77
C GLY A 53 -11.39 5.14 -16.57
N PRO A 54 -12.33 6.04 -16.24
CA PRO A 54 -12.20 6.90 -15.06
C PRO A 54 -12.19 6.07 -13.78
N ILE A 55 -11.33 6.44 -12.84
CA ILE A 55 -11.31 5.87 -11.50
C ILE A 55 -12.46 6.46 -10.68
N ASP A 56 -13.15 5.63 -9.90
CA ASP A 56 -14.06 6.09 -8.87
C ASP A 56 -13.25 6.72 -7.71
N TRP A 57 -13.05 8.03 -7.83
CA TRP A 57 -12.32 8.80 -6.83
C TRP A 57 -13.11 8.98 -5.54
N ASP A 58 -14.44 8.91 -5.58
CA ASP A 58 -15.29 9.03 -4.40
C ASP A 58 -15.14 7.79 -3.53
N GLU A 59 -15.19 6.59 -4.13
CA GLU A 59 -14.88 5.33 -3.45
C GLU A 59 -13.46 5.36 -2.87
N PHE A 60 -12.46 5.73 -3.69
CA PHE A 60 -11.07 5.81 -3.25
C PHE A 60 -10.91 6.67 -1.98
N TRP A 61 -11.47 7.88 -1.96
CA TRP A 61 -11.36 8.75 -0.81
C TRP A 61 -12.19 8.27 0.39
N ASN A 62 -13.31 7.58 0.16
CA ASN A 62 -14.10 7.00 1.25
C ASN A 62 -13.33 5.87 1.94
N VAL A 63 -12.65 5.01 1.17
CA VAL A 63 -11.77 3.96 1.69
C VAL A 63 -10.58 4.56 2.46
N VAL A 64 -9.93 5.59 1.90
CA VAL A 64 -8.80 6.28 2.57
C VAL A 64 -9.23 6.89 3.91
N LYS A 65 -10.46 7.41 4.00
CA LYS A 65 -11.02 7.99 5.23
C LYS A 65 -11.45 6.94 6.26
N GLY A 66 -11.33 5.65 5.96
CA GLY A 66 -11.65 4.59 6.92
C GLY A 66 -13.02 3.93 6.73
N ASN A 67 -13.76 4.28 5.67
CA ASN A 67 -15.11 3.76 5.42
C ASN A 67 -15.16 2.71 4.30
N GLY A 68 -14.03 2.06 4.02
CA GLY A 68 -13.97 0.96 3.08
C GLY A 68 -14.37 -0.37 3.71
N PRO A 69 -14.43 -1.45 2.91
CA PRO A 69 -15.05 -2.71 3.29
C PRO A 69 -14.38 -3.43 4.46
N CYS A 70 -13.10 -3.17 4.73
CA CYS A 70 -12.34 -3.87 5.77
C CYS A 70 -11.57 -2.92 6.71
N ASN A 71 -11.77 -1.61 6.64
CA ASN A 71 -10.92 -0.66 7.38
C ASN A 71 -11.01 -0.89 8.89
N LYS A 72 -12.22 -1.11 9.40
CA LYS A 72 -12.49 -1.37 10.81
C LYS A 72 -11.82 -2.67 11.26
N GLU A 73 -12.04 -3.75 10.53
CA GLU A 73 -11.50 -5.08 10.81
C GLU A 73 -9.96 -5.08 10.82
N ARG A 74 -9.34 -4.35 9.88
CA ARG A 74 -7.87 -4.22 9.80
C ARG A 74 -7.30 -3.50 11.02
N LEU A 75 -7.91 -2.39 11.43
CA LEU A 75 -7.48 -1.64 12.60
C LEU A 75 -7.75 -2.43 13.89
N ASP A 76 -8.93 -3.05 14.02
CA ASP A 76 -9.29 -3.84 15.20
C ASP A 76 -8.33 -5.02 15.37
N ALA A 77 -8.01 -5.75 14.29
CA ALA A 77 -7.04 -6.84 14.33
C ALA A 77 -5.64 -6.35 14.80
N ARG A 78 -5.18 -5.20 14.29
CA ARG A 78 -3.88 -4.63 14.69
C ARG A 78 -3.89 -4.13 16.13
N ASN A 79 -4.95 -3.42 16.53
CA ASN A 79 -5.11 -2.88 17.88
C ASN A 79 -5.21 -4.00 18.90
N LYS A 80 -5.99 -5.05 18.60
CA LYS A 80 -6.11 -6.25 19.43
C LYS A 80 -4.75 -6.93 19.60
N ALA A 81 -4.06 -7.23 18.51
CA ALA A 81 -2.73 -7.86 18.58
C ALA A 81 -1.72 -7.01 19.37
N HIS A 82 -1.80 -5.68 19.22
CA HIS A 82 -0.96 -4.77 20.00
C HIS A 82 -1.32 -4.79 21.48
N ALA A 83 -2.60 -4.66 21.84
CA ALA A 83 -3.07 -4.66 23.22
C ALA A 83 -2.79 -5.99 23.93
N GLU A 84 -3.19 -7.11 23.33
CA GLU A 84 -2.99 -8.44 23.88
C GLU A 84 -1.50 -8.83 23.93
N GLY A 85 -0.68 -8.30 23.03
CA GLY A 85 0.77 -8.48 23.04
C GLY A 85 1.54 -7.58 24.02
N GLN A 86 0.87 -6.74 24.81
CA GLN A 86 1.52 -5.80 25.73
C GLN A 86 2.46 -6.51 26.71
N TRP A 87 2.00 -7.59 27.34
CA TRP A 87 2.79 -8.32 28.33
C TRP A 87 4.08 -8.91 27.74
N VAL A 88 4.08 -9.28 26.45
CA VAL A 88 5.27 -9.79 25.76
C VAL A 88 6.31 -8.70 25.62
N ARG A 89 5.87 -7.49 25.23
CA ARG A 89 6.77 -6.33 25.12
C ARG A 89 7.35 -5.95 26.48
N ASP A 90 6.52 -5.93 27.51
CA ASP A 90 6.96 -5.63 28.88
C ASP A 90 7.94 -6.69 29.40
N ALA A 91 7.68 -7.96 29.14
CA ALA A 91 8.57 -9.06 29.48
C ALA A 91 9.93 -8.92 28.77
N ALA A 92 9.94 -8.58 27.48
CA ALA A 92 11.15 -8.37 26.71
C ALA A 92 11.99 -7.20 27.25
N VAL A 93 11.35 -6.07 27.57
CA VAL A 93 12.00 -4.90 28.16
C VAL A 93 12.59 -5.24 29.54
N ALA A 94 11.82 -5.89 30.40
CA ALA A 94 12.28 -6.29 31.73
C ALA A 94 13.45 -7.29 31.65
N HIS A 95 13.40 -8.25 30.72
CA HIS A 95 14.48 -9.20 30.50
C HIS A 95 15.76 -8.50 30.03
N ALA A 96 15.66 -7.59 29.05
CA ALA A 96 16.80 -6.81 28.55
C ALA A 96 17.44 -5.97 29.66
N ALA A 97 16.63 -5.30 30.49
CA ALA A 97 17.13 -4.51 31.61
C ALA A 97 17.90 -5.36 32.64
N LYS A 98 17.39 -6.57 32.96
CA LYS A 98 18.10 -7.51 33.84
C LYS A 98 19.45 -7.94 33.26
N ARG A 99 19.50 -8.21 31.96
CA ARG A 99 20.75 -8.59 31.28
C ARG A 99 21.77 -7.46 31.24
N ALA A 100 21.34 -6.22 31.00
CA ALA A 100 22.20 -5.04 31.01
C ALA A 100 22.86 -4.86 32.38
N LYS A 101 22.08 -4.89 33.47
CA LYS A 101 22.60 -4.80 34.84
C LYS A 101 23.61 -5.89 35.18
N ARG A 102 23.36 -7.14 34.74
CA ARG A 102 24.30 -8.25 34.95
C ARG A 102 25.61 -8.05 34.19
N LYS A 103 25.56 -7.41 33.02
CA LYS A 103 26.76 -7.10 32.22
C LYS A 103 27.56 -5.95 32.84
N GLU A 104 26.91 -4.96 33.42
CA GLU A 104 27.57 -3.84 34.12
C GLU A 104 28.21 -4.27 35.45
N ALA A 105 27.64 -5.27 36.11
CA ALA A 105 28.16 -5.82 37.37
C ALA A 105 29.29 -6.85 37.19
N ALA A 106 29.59 -7.25 35.95
CA ALA A 106 30.64 -8.21 35.59
C ALA A 106 31.84 -7.48 35.00
#